data_AF-A0AAV3Z085-F1
#
_entry.id   AF-A0AAV3Z085-F1
#
_cell.length_a   1.000
_cell.length_b   1.000
_cell.length_c   1.000
_cell.angle_alpha   90.00
_cell.angle_beta   90.00
_cell.angle_gamma   90.00
#
_symmetry.space_group_name_H-M   'P 1'
#
loop_
_entity.id
_entity.type
_entity.pdbx_description
1 polymer ?
#
loop_
_entity_poly.entity_id
_entity_poly.type
_entity_poly.pdbx_seq_one_letter_code
_entity_poly.pdbx_strand_id
1 'polypeptide(L)'
;MDKFLNLQKAKCARLVTAHQRHSGYPLWTHVRGSNLFCTPCNKVNDHLRKSSVDSHRKSADHRSKEDKMKEAQGSDGDEAVKKQRTLDSAMNKPSVSTQARNDICNELVSVFAAANIPLSKVDHPAVRNFLQTRVENGGPIPQAHQLQECYLKREFVLNILAAPLEPLSADVDKVQSYLLDIRFLSATNHSTVATAIIECLVSTGIKFTDITVNTDNAAYMKKAFNEILKGLMPNATHITYMAHIMSLVGEAFRKPFNGTKAANAIFWHANARKARDLRFITPLVNSPKMPPNPIATRWNCWFEAVSYHEKNLQHFATFVAEEMEHCGRMAPDSLVYLNDTLCSESERQLIQAEMSFIVQHSQPIITATDVFQSQRPIAMTAWSKLIEIADQFSSCHVTLQDVERHCLHDLDQHLKFHLQDSFCQAFTLANEKLEKYMSTEGQPGMELLKELPFFNPWNLVFITDTGSLTIPGIHDVPHTEILQYKESLGA
;
A
#
# COMPACT_ATOMS: atom_id res chain seq x y z
N MET A 1 3.95 29.39 -12.43
CA MET A 1 2.52 29.42 -12.00
C MET A 1 2.47 29.34 -10.48
N ASP A 2 2.88 30.43 -9.82
CA ASP A 2 3.02 30.54 -8.36
C ASP A 2 1.71 30.91 -7.65
N LYS A 3 0.68 30.07 -7.77
CA LYS A 3 -0.62 30.30 -7.11
C LYS A 3 -1.20 29.16 -6.28
N PHE A 4 -0.42 28.11 -5.98
CA PHE A 4 -0.92 26.98 -5.16
C PHE A 4 -0.26 26.79 -3.79
N LEU A 5 0.56 27.74 -3.34
CA LEU A 5 1.10 27.79 -1.97
C LEU A 5 0.67 29.08 -1.25
N ASN A 6 -0.64 29.30 -1.10
CA ASN A 6 -1.19 30.13 -0.03
C ASN A 6 -2.72 30.00 0.02
N LEU A 7 -3.22 29.09 0.84
CA LEU A 7 -4.54 29.25 1.45
C LEU A 7 -4.32 29.43 2.95
N GLN A 8 -4.12 30.70 3.31
CA GLN A 8 -4.41 31.21 4.64
C GLN A 8 -5.81 30.76 5.07
N LYS A 9 -5.90 30.41 6.36
CA LYS A 9 -7.13 30.10 7.11
C LYS A 9 -8.33 30.97 6.70
N ALA A 10 -9.16 30.47 5.80
CA ALA A 10 -10.53 30.95 5.66
C ALA A 10 -11.37 30.28 6.75
N LYS A 11 -12.07 31.08 7.57
CA LYS A 11 -13.06 30.59 8.56
C LYS A 11 -14.19 29.86 7.82
N CYS A 12 -14.05 28.56 7.58
CA CYS A 12 -15.09 27.72 7.01
C CYS A 12 -16.11 27.37 8.10
N ALA A 13 -17.39 27.57 7.82
CA ALA A 13 -18.48 27.21 8.73
C ALA A 13 -18.36 25.73 9.13
N ARG A 14 -18.39 25.41 10.44
CA ARG A 14 -18.40 24.03 10.93
C ARG A 14 -19.59 23.30 10.31
N LEU A 15 -19.34 22.38 9.38
CA LEU A 15 -20.30 21.37 8.94
C LEU A 15 -20.67 20.52 10.17
N VAL A 16 -21.84 20.78 10.74
CA VAL A 16 -22.37 19.99 11.86
C VAL A 16 -23.05 18.77 11.28
N THR A 17 -22.63 17.56 11.67
CA THR A 17 -23.26 16.31 11.20
C THR A 17 -24.63 16.07 11.86
N ALA A 18 -25.47 15.23 11.28
CA ALA A 18 -26.76 14.85 11.89
C ALA A 18 -26.59 14.30 13.32
N HIS A 19 -25.55 13.52 13.58
CA HIS A 19 -25.19 13.02 14.91
C HIS A 19 -24.81 14.14 15.89
N GLN A 20 -24.00 15.10 15.44
CA GLN A 20 -23.63 16.28 16.24
C GLN A 20 -24.81 17.23 16.50
N ARG A 21 -25.80 17.26 15.59
CA ARG A 21 -27.03 18.03 15.83
C ARG A 21 -27.97 17.31 16.78
N HIS A 22 -28.09 15.98 16.66
CA HIS A 22 -28.92 15.15 17.55
C HIS A 22 -28.51 15.27 19.01
N SER A 23 -27.21 15.35 19.33
CA SER A 23 -26.74 15.52 20.71
C SER A 23 -27.26 16.80 21.39
N GLY A 24 -27.64 17.82 20.62
CA GLY A 24 -28.30 19.03 21.14
C GLY A 24 -29.83 18.89 21.35
N TYR A 25 -30.45 17.85 20.79
CA TYR A 25 -31.91 17.62 20.83
C TYR A 25 -32.28 16.13 20.97
N PRO A 26 -31.71 15.38 21.93
CA PRO A 26 -31.83 13.92 21.96
C PRO A 26 -33.25 13.42 22.26
N LEU A 27 -34.06 14.23 22.94
CA LEU A 27 -35.39 13.84 23.43
C LEU A 27 -36.43 13.60 22.34
N TRP A 28 -36.32 14.26 21.18
CA TRP A 28 -37.36 14.24 20.14
C TRP A 28 -36.79 14.05 18.73
N THR A 29 -35.49 13.80 18.61
CA THR A 29 -34.84 13.51 17.32
C THR A 29 -34.14 12.16 17.34
N HIS A 30 -33.91 11.56 16.16
CA HIS A 30 -33.06 10.39 16.00
C HIS A 30 -32.33 10.45 14.65
N VAL A 31 -31.21 9.75 14.50
CA VAL A 31 -30.40 9.77 13.27
C VAL A 31 -30.50 8.42 12.55
N ARG A 32 -30.69 8.45 11.22
CA ARG A 32 -30.55 7.27 10.35
C ARG A 32 -29.74 7.66 9.12
N GLY A 33 -28.60 6.99 8.91
CA GLY A 33 -27.63 7.37 7.89
C GLY A 33 -27.07 8.78 8.14
N SER A 34 -27.11 9.63 7.14
CA SER A 34 -26.70 11.04 7.20
C SER A 34 -27.83 12.01 7.58
N ASN A 35 -29.04 11.52 7.87
CA ASN A 35 -30.24 12.34 8.05
C ASN A 35 -30.70 12.38 9.51
N LEU A 36 -31.12 13.58 9.97
CA LEU A 36 -31.74 13.81 11.28
C LEU A 36 -33.26 13.75 11.14
N PHE A 37 -33.92 12.88 11.89
CA PHE A 37 -35.36 12.71 11.87
C PHE A 37 -35.99 13.28 13.14
N CYS A 38 -37.17 13.88 13.00
CA CYS A 38 -38.06 14.18 14.10
C CYS A 38 -38.86 12.93 14.48
N THR A 39 -38.82 12.53 15.75
CA THR A 39 -39.51 11.32 16.23
C THR A 39 -41.04 11.48 16.22
N PRO A 40 -41.64 12.57 16.75
CA PRO A 40 -43.09 12.78 16.66
C PRO A 40 -43.62 13.01 15.23
N CYS A 41 -42.87 13.73 14.39
CA CYS A 41 -43.33 14.08 13.04
C CYS A 41 -42.99 13.05 11.98
N ASN A 42 -42.02 12.16 12.26
CA ASN A 42 -41.42 11.20 11.31
C ASN A 42 -40.95 11.87 10.01
N LYS A 43 -40.42 13.10 10.10
CA LYS A 43 -39.93 13.91 8.97
C LYS A 43 -38.43 14.18 9.12
N VAL A 44 -37.72 14.28 8.00
CA VAL A 44 -36.30 14.69 7.98
C VAL A 44 -36.20 16.18 8.27
N ASN A 45 -35.32 16.54 9.21
CA ASN A 45 -34.95 17.90 9.54
C ASN A 45 -33.59 18.24 8.95
N ASP A 46 -33.46 19.47 8.45
CA ASP A 46 -32.18 20.01 8.01
C ASP A 46 -31.26 20.25 9.21
N HIS A 47 -30.32 19.34 9.41
CA HIS A 47 -29.39 19.35 10.53
C HIS A 47 -28.27 20.40 10.38
N LEU A 48 -28.05 20.92 9.17
CA LEU A 48 -27.03 21.93 8.89
C LEU A 48 -27.42 23.27 9.52
N ARG A 49 -28.71 23.59 9.51
CA ARG A 49 -29.25 24.87 10.02
C ARG A 49 -29.95 24.67 11.36
N LYS A 50 -29.32 25.11 12.46
CA LYS A 50 -29.92 25.07 13.81
C LYS A 50 -31.29 25.78 13.86
N SER A 51 -31.41 26.91 13.19
CA SER A 51 -32.66 27.68 13.10
C SER A 51 -33.81 26.93 12.41
N SER A 52 -33.50 26.01 11.49
CA SER A 52 -34.48 25.13 10.84
C SER A 52 -35.05 24.12 11.85
N VAL A 53 -34.17 23.49 12.63
CA VAL A 53 -34.55 22.55 13.70
C VAL A 53 -35.36 23.24 14.80
N ASP A 54 -34.94 24.43 15.22
CA ASP A 54 -35.63 25.22 16.25
C ASP A 54 -37.02 25.70 15.76
N SER A 55 -37.12 26.13 14.50
CA SER A 55 -38.40 26.52 13.89
C SER A 55 -39.34 25.33 13.73
N HIS A 56 -38.83 24.16 13.34
CA HIS A 56 -39.61 22.93 13.26
C HIS A 56 -40.24 22.57 14.61
N ARG A 57 -39.46 22.62 15.70
CA ARG A 57 -39.94 22.34 17.07
C ARG A 57 -41.06 23.29 17.51
N LYS A 58 -40.98 24.56 17.09
CA LYS A 58 -41.98 25.59 17.41
C LYS A 58 -43.22 25.55 16.51
N SER A 59 -43.26 24.68 15.50
CA SER A 59 -44.42 24.56 14.61
C SER A 59 -45.63 23.98 15.35
N ALA A 60 -46.83 24.46 14.98
CA ALA A 60 -48.09 23.92 15.53
C ALA A 60 -48.26 22.44 15.21
N ASP A 61 -47.83 22.01 14.02
CA ASP A 61 -47.83 20.61 13.57
C ASP A 61 -46.99 19.70 14.47
N HIS A 62 -45.80 20.16 14.90
CA HIS A 62 -44.95 19.39 15.81
C HIS A 62 -45.61 19.27 17.18
N ARG A 63 -46.09 20.37 17.75
CA ARG A 63 -46.73 20.38 19.08
C ARG A 63 -47.94 19.47 19.13
N SER A 64 -48.85 19.57 18.15
CA SER A 64 -50.02 18.69 18.07
C SER A 64 -49.67 17.20 17.98
N LYS A 65 -48.59 16.85 17.25
CA LYS A 65 -48.13 15.45 17.13
C LYS A 65 -47.37 14.96 18.35
N GLU A 66 -46.63 15.84 19.01
CA GLU A 66 -45.94 15.54 20.26
C GLU A 66 -46.95 15.31 21.39
N ASP A 67 -48.00 16.12 21.48
CA ASP A 67 -49.07 15.97 22.46
C ASP A 67 -49.84 14.66 22.24
N LYS A 68 -50.22 14.35 20.99
CA LYS A 68 -50.81 13.04 20.62
C LYS A 68 -49.91 11.85 20.96
N MET A 69 -48.58 12.00 20.80
CA MET A 69 -47.63 10.94 21.11
C MET A 69 -47.47 10.74 22.63
N LYS A 70 -47.57 11.81 23.43
CA LYS A 70 -47.59 11.73 24.90
C LYS A 70 -48.89 11.14 25.43
N GLU A 71 -50.03 11.47 24.80
CA GLU A 71 -51.34 10.88 25.13
C GLU A 71 -51.39 9.38 24.83
N ALA A 72 -50.77 8.92 23.74
CA ALA A 72 -50.71 7.51 23.36
C ALA A 72 -49.77 6.65 24.26
N GLN A 73 -48.83 7.27 24.99
CA GLN A 73 -47.93 6.56 25.91
C GLN A 73 -48.53 6.37 27.32
N GLY A 74 -49.73 6.91 27.59
CA GLY A 74 -50.45 6.77 28.86
C GLY A 74 -51.34 5.54 28.98
N SER A 75 -51.43 4.69 27.96
CA SER A 75 -52.20 3.43 27.97
C SER A 75 -51.26 2.24 27.76
N ASP A 76 -51.19 1.35 28.75
CA ASP A 76 -50.42 0.09 28.71
C ASP A 76 -50.69 -0.68 27.40
N GLY A 77 -49.67 -0.70 26.54
CA GLY A 77 -49.69 -1.35 25.23
C GLY A 77 -48.42 -1.04 24.46
N ASP A 78 -47.48 -1.99 24.47
CA ASP A 78 -46.14 -1.91 23.89
C ASP A 78 -46.17 -1.97 22.34
N GLU A 79 -46.92 -1.07 21.69
CA GLU A 79 -46.86 -0.85 20.24
C GLU A 79 -45.72 0.12 19.90
N ALA A 80 -44.55 -0.44 19.61
CA ALA A 80 -43.41 0.31 19.10
C ALA A 80 -43.78 1.13 17.85
N VAL A 81 -43.79 2.45 17.98
CA VAL A 81 -44.04 3.42 16.90
C VAL A 81 -43.19 3.07 15.66
N LYS A 82 -43.87 2.82 14.53
CA LYS A 82 -43.25 2.45 13.24
C LYS A 82 -42.35 3.58 12.70
N LYS A 83 -41.05 3.50 12.97
CA LYS A 83 -40.02 4.42 12.45
C LYS A 83 -39.79 4.20 10.94
N GLN A 84 -39.90 5.24 10.11
CA GLN A 84 -39.75 5.15 8.64
C GLN A 84 -38.36 4.63 8.23
N ARG A 85 -38.33 3.65 7.32
CA ARG A 85 -37.10 3.04 6.78
C ARG A 85 -36.73 3.72 5.45
N THR A 86 -35.45 3.97 5.22
CA THR A 86 -34.92 4.44 3.93
C THR A 86 -34.58 3.24 3.04
N LEU A 87 -34.65 3.41 1.71
CA LEU A 87 -34.39 2.34 0.72
C LEU A 87 -32.97 1.77 0.86
N ASP A 88 -31.97 2.60 1.19
CA ASP A 88 -30.57 2.18 1.39
C ASP A 88 -30.40 1.16 2.53
N SER A 89 -31.24 1.24 3.56
CA SER A 89 -31.19 0.33 4.71
C SER A 89 -31.83 -1.03 4.42
N ALA A 90 -32.66 -1.15 3.38
CA ALA A 90 -33.28 -2.39 2.96
C ALA A 90 -32.38 -3.19 1.99
N MET A 91 -31.56 -2.51 1.18
CA MET A 91 -30.70 -3.15 0.19
C MET A 91 -29.30 -3.53 0.71
N ASN A 92 -28.83 -2.93 1.81
CA ASN A 92 -27.51 -3.22 2.39
C ASN A 92 -27.51 -4.21 3.56
N LYS A 93 -28.57 -5.01 3.76
CA LYS A 93 -28.47 -6.14 4.70
C LYS A 93 -27.69 -7.27 4.02
N PRO A 94 -26.54 -7.70 4.56
CA PRO A 94 -25.88 -8.91 4.06
C PRO A 94 -26.89 -10.06 4.12
N SER A 95 -26.95 -10.88 3.07
CA SER A 95 -27.73 -12.12 3.11
C SER A 95 -27.29 -12.97 4.31
N VAL A 96 -28.15 -13.87 4.78
CA VAL A 96 -27.80 -14.80 5.88
C VAL A 96 -26.48 -15.54 5.58
N SER A 97 -26.26 -15.91 4.32
CA SER A 97 -24.99 -16.50 3.85
C SER A 97 -23.80 -15.54 3.87
N THR A 98 -24.01 -14.26 3.56
CA THR A 98 -22.94 -13.24 3.62
C THR A 98 -22.57 -12.91 5.06
N GLN A 99 -23.55 -12.89 5.97
CA GLN A 99 -23.31 -12.68 7.39
C GLN A 99 -22.54 -13.86 8.00
N ALA A 100 -22.99 -15.10 7.75
CA ALA A 100 -22.29 -16.30 8.21
C ALA A 100 -20.84 -16.36 7.68
N ARG A 101 -20.62 -15.99 6.42
CA ARG A 101 -19.26 -15.86 5.87
C ARG A 101 -18.41 -14.85 6.62
N ASN A 102 -18.97 -13.67 6.89
CA ASN A 102 -18.24 -12.60 7.57
C ASN A 102 -17.89 -13.00 9.00
N ASP A 103 -18.80 -13.69 9.69
CA ASP A 103 -18.57 -14.19 11.06
C ASP A 103 -17.43 -15.24 11.07
N ILE A 104 -17.46 -16.20 10.13
CA ILE A 104 -16.37 -17.18 9.96
C ILE A 104 -15.04 -16.49 9.63
N CYS A 105 -15.03 -15.48 8.76
CA CYS A 105 -13.81 -14.76 8.42
C CYS A 105 -13.24 -13.98 9.62
N ASN A 106 -14.10 -13.36 10.42
CA ASN A 106 -13.69 -12.67 11.66
C ASN A 106 -13.12 -13.64 12.68
N GLU A 107 -13.77 -14.78 12.90
CA GLU A 107 -13.32 -15.80 13.83
C GLU A 107 -12.04 -16.47 13.36
N LEU A 108 -11.90 -16.76 12.07
CA LEU A 108 -10.66 -17.29 11.48
C LEU A 108 -9.48 -16.34 11.69
N VAL A 109 -9.67 -15.04 11.45
CA VAL A 109 -8.65 -14.02 11.70
C VAL A 109 -8.30 -13.98 13.18
N SER A 110 -9.30 -14.01 14.07
CA SER A 110 -9.11 -14.00 15.52
C SER A 110 -8.39 -15.25 16.04
N VAL A 111 -8.70 -16.43 15.52
CA VAL A 111 -8.04 -17.70 15.88
C VAL A 111 -6.60 -17.72 15.39
N PHE A 112 -6.36 -17.31 14.14
CA PHE A 112 -5.00 -17.25 13.59
C PHE A 112 -4.16 -16.23 14.35
N ALA A 113 -4.76 -15.09 14.70
CA ALA A 113 -4.17 -14.09 15.58
C ALA A 113 -3.82 -14.67 16.95
N ALA A 114 -4.78 -15.28 17.65
CA ALA A 114 -4.58 -15.83 18.99
C ALA A 114 -3.59 -17.01 19.03
N ALA A 115 -3.51 -17.77 17.94
CA ALA A 115 -2.62 -18.93 17.81
C ALA A 115 -1.23 -18.59 17.25
N ASN A 116 -0.91 -17.30 17.04
CA ASN A 116 0.35 -16.86 16.41
C ASN A 116 0.61 -17.50 15.04
N ILE A 117 -0.46 -17.74 14.27
CA ILE A 117 -0.37 -18.31 12.92
C ILE A 117 -0.44 -17.15 11.91
N PRO A 118 0.58 -16.96 11.05
CA PRO A 118 0.52 -15.92 10.04
C PRO A 118 -0.67 -16.13 9.11
N LEU A 119 -1.43 -15.07 8.83
CA LEU A 119 -2.57 -15.12 7.91
C LEU A 119 -2.21 -15.62 6.51
N SER A 120 -0.95 -15.50 6.08
CA SER A 120 -0.46 -16.09 4.82
C SER A 120 -0.60 -17.62 4.77
N LYS A 121 -0.66 -18.30 5.93
CA LYS A 121 -0.91 -19.74 6.01
C LYS A 121 -2.33 -20.13 5.61
N VAL A 122 -3.27 -19.19 5.57
CA VAL A 122 -4.62 -19.42 4.98
C VAL A 122 -4.50 -19.78 3.49
N ASP A 123 -3.47 -19.29 2.80
CA ASP A 123 -3.24 -19.59 1.38
C ASP A 123 -2.49 -20.92 1.15
N HIS A 124 -2.05 -21.60 2.21
CA HIS A 124 -1.38 -22.90 2.09
C HIS A 124 -2.34 -23.98 1.54
N PRO A 125 -1.93 -24.83 0.57
CA PRO A 125 -2.82 -25.81 -0.07
C PRO A 125 -3.58 -26.72 0.91
N ALA A 126 -2.91 -27.17 1.97
CA ALA A 126 -3.54 -28.01 2.99
C ALA A 126 -4.66 -27.27 3.76
N VAL A 127 -4.42 -26.01 4.12
CA VAL A 127 -5.38 -25.17 4.84
C VAL A 127 -6.53 -24.79 3.91
N ARG A 128 -6.24 -24.48 2.63
CA ARG A 128 -7.25 -24.24 1.59
C ARG A 128 -8.17 -25.43 1.40
N ASN A 129 -7.61 -26.63 1.29
CA ASN A 129 -8.39 -27.85 1.13
C ASN A 129 -9.28 -28.10 2.38
N PHE A 130 -8.74 -27.89 3.58
CA PHE A 130 -9.53 -27.99 4.81
C PHE A 130 -10.70 -26.97 4.82
N LEU A 131 -10.42 -25.71 4.54
CA LEU A 131 -11.45 -24.65 4.52
C LEU A 131 -12.52 -24.93 3.46
N GLN A 132 -12.16 -25.45 2.29
CA GLN A 132 -13.11 -25.77 1.23
C GLN A 132 -13.96 -27.01 1.53
N THR A 133 -13.41 -28.00 2.22
CA THR A 133 -14.08 -29.28 2.47
C THR A 133 -14.87 -29.31 3.78
N ARG A 134 -14.52 -28.48 4.76
CA ARG A 134 -15.12 -28.51 6.11
C ARG A 134 -15.94 -27.28 6.49
N VAL A 135 -15.84 -26.19 5.74
CA VAL A 135 -16.59 -24.95 6.02
C VAL A 135 -17.77 -24.81 5.05
N GLU A 136 -18.92 -25.38 5.42
CA GLU A 136 -20.09 -25.48 4.53
C GLU A 136 -20.97 -24.21 4.54
N ASN A 137 -20.94 -23.44 5.64
CA ASN A 137 -21.90 -22.34 5.89
C ASN A 137 -21.44 -20.94 5.47
N GLY A 138 -20.21 -20.79 4.95
CA GLY A 138 -19.59 -19.49 4.66
C GLY A 138 -19.32 -19.19 3.19
N GLY A 139 -19.51 -20.14 2.27
CA GLY A 139 -19.00 -19.99 0.90
C GLY A 139 -17.47 -19.87 0.84
N PRO A 140 -16.88 -19.45 -0.30
CA PRO A 140 -15.42 -19.41 -0.45
C PRO A 140 -14.77 -18.40 0.50
N ILE A 141 -13.91 -18.89 1.39
CA ILE A 141 -13.10 -18.05 2.28
C ILE A 141 -12.09 -17.23 1.45
N PRO A 142 -12.03 -15.90 1.60
CA PRO A 142 -11.13 -15.03 0.84
C PRO A 142 -9.64 -15.37 0.98
N GLN A 143 -8.81 -14.80 0.10
CA GLN A 143 -7.34 -14.89 0.18
C GLN A 143 -6.76 -14.09 1.33
N ALA A 144 -5.56 -14.45 1.81
CA ALA A 144 -4.95 -13.80 2.97
C ALA A 144 -4.90 -12.27 2.85
N HIS A 145 -4.56 -11.76 1.66
CA HIS A 145 -4.59 -10.31 1.36
C HIS A 145 -5.99 -9.70 1.53
N GLN A 146 -7.05 -10.39 1.09
CA GLN A 146 -8.42 -9.90 1.21
C GLN A 146 -8.92 -9.96 2.66
N LEU A 147 -8.51 -11.00 3.40
CA LEU A 147 -8.79 -11.12 4.83
C LEU A 147 -8.14 -9.95 5.61
N GLN A 148 -6.88 -9.65 5.29
CA GLN A 148 -6.17 -8.50 5.85
C GLN A 148 -6.85 -7.18 5.53
N GLU A 149 -7.24 -6.95 4.27
CA GLU A 149 -7.85 -5.67 3.88
C GLU A 149 -9.27 -5.49 4.42
N CYS A 150 -10.07 -6.54 4.51
CA CYS A 150 -11.50 -6.42 4.83
C CYS A 150 -11.81 -6.58 6.31
N TYR A 151 -11.04 -7.41 7.04
CA TYR A 151 -11.41 -7.86 8.39
C TYR A 151 -10.42 -7.42 9.47
N LEU A 152 -9.18 -7.07 9.14
CA LEU A 152 -8.22 -6.46 10.07
C LEU A 152 -8.33 -4.93 10.18
N LYS A 153 -9.38 -4.31 9.65
CA LYS A 153 -9.56 -2.84 9.56
C LYS A 153 -9.54 -2.06 10.90
N ARG A 154 -9.33 -2.71 12.06
CA ARG A 154 -9.39 -2.07 13.38
C ARG A 154 -8.14 -2.22 14.24
N GLU A 155 -7.14 -3.02 13.83
CA GLU A 155 -5.94 -3.25 14.65
C GLU A 155 -4.68 -3.21 13.77
N PHE A 156 -3.62 -2.58 14.27
CA PHE A 156 -2.34 -2.56 13.57
C PHE A 156 -1.57 -3.84 13.90
N VAL A 157 -1.17 -4.60 12.88
CA VAL A 157 -0.48 -5.88 13.08
C VAL A 157 1.02 -5.70 12.87
N LEU A 158 1.81 -5.96 13.91
CA LEU A 158 3.27 -6.03 13.85
C LEU A 158 3.69 -7.51 13.83
N ASN A 159 4.25 -7.94 12.71
CA ASN A 159 4.89 -9.26 12.61
C ASN A 159 6.38 -9.10 12.95
N ILE A 160 6.86 -9.85 13.93
CA ILE A 160 8.27 -9.87 14.32
C ILE A 160 8.88 -11.15 13.76
N LEU A 161 9.77 -11.00 12.78
CA LEU A 161 10.44 -12.10 12.10
C LEU A 161 11.91 -12.13 12.51
N ALA A 162 12.49 -13.32 12.61
CA ALA A 162 13.93 -13.51 12.76
C ALA A 162 14.45 -14.54 11.76
N ALA A 163 15.66 -14.32 11.25
CA ALA A 163 16.40 -15.30 10.48
C ALA A 163 17.70 -15.59 11.24
N PRO A 164 18.03 -16.87 11.50
CA PRO A 164 19.32 -17.22 12.08
C PRO A 164 20.43 -16.87 11.08
N LEU A 165 21.59 -16.48 11.62
CA LEU A 165 22.78 -16.21 10.81
C LEU A 165 23.32 -17.50 10.18
N GLU A 166 23.28 -18.60 10.93
CA GLU A 166 23.63 -19.92 10.43
C GLU A 166 22.41 -20.61 9.80
N PRO A 167 22.50 -21.11 8.55
CA PRO A 167 21.41 -21.82 7.92
C PRO A 167 21.05 -23.08 8.71
N LEU A 168 19.80 -23.17 9.17
CA LEU A 168 19.28 -24.37 9.85
C LEU A 168 19.00 -25.52 8.88
N SER A 169 19.05 -25.28 7.57
CA SER A 169 18.81 -26.27 6.51
C SER A 169 19.95 -26.30 5.50
N ALA A 170 20.14 -27.44 4.84
CA ALA A 170 21.15 -27.63 3.80
C ALA A 170 20.96 -26.79 2.53
N ASP A 171 19.81 -26.10 2.37
CA ASP A 171 19.57 -25.16 1.27
C ASP A 171 20.22 -23.80 1.61
N VAL A 172 21.52 -23.67 1.31
CA VAL A 172 22.35 -22.50 1.63
C VAL A 172 21.95 -21.25 0.82
N ASP A 173 21.17 -21.42 -0.25
CA ASP A 173 20.84 -20.35 -1.18
C ASP A 173 19.67 -19.47 -0.71
N LYS A 174 19.00 -19.83 0.39
CA LYS A 174 17.83 -19.08 0.89
C LYS A 174 17.91 -18.75 2.38
N VAL A 175 17.61 -17.50 2.70
CA VAL A 175 17.40 -17.01 4.06
C VAL A 175 16.04 -17.48 4.55
N GLN A 176 16.05 -18.46 5.45
CA GLN A 176 14.85 -18.95 6.11
C GLN A 176 14.50 -18.02 7.28
N SER A 177 13.38 -17.31 7.17
CA SER A 177 12.82 -16.51 8.27
C SER A 177 11.78 -17.30 9.06
N TYR A 178 11.72 -17.01 10.35
CA TYR A 178 10.81 -17.58 11.33
C TYR A 178 10.00 -16.45 11.95
N LEU A 179 8.70 -16.68 12.11
CA LEU A 179 7.84 -15.77 12.85
C LEU A 179 8.08 -15.99 14.34
N LEU A 180 8.59 -14.98 15.03
CA LEU A 180 8.76 -14.99 16.48
C LEU A 180 7.47 -14.62 17.19
N ASP A 181 6.77 -13.59 16.70
CA ASP A 181 5.60 -13.04 17.38
C ASP A 181 4.71 -12.24 16.40
N ILE A 182 3.41 -12.18 16.70
CA ILE A 182 2.43 -11.33 16.03
C ILE A 182 1.79 -10.45 17.11
N ARG A 183 1.99 -9.13 17.00
CA ARG A 183 1.44 -8.17 17.97
C ARG A 183 0.37 -7.30 17.34
N PHE A 184 -0.78 -7.27 17.99
CA PHE A 184 -1.89 -6.37 17.68
C PHE A 184 -1.70 -5.09 18.50
N LEU A 185 -1.34 -4.01 17.81
CA LEU A 185 -1.07 -2.72 18.42
C LEU A 185 -2.32 -1.84 18.34
N SER A 186 -2.64 -1.18 19.46
CA SER A 186 -3.71 -0.18 19.53
C SER A 186 -3.34 1.13 18.80
N ALA A 187 -2.04 1.37 18.57
CA ALA A 187 -1.51 2.48 17.79
C ALA A 187 -0.15 2.12 17.17
N THR A 188 0.18 2.69 16.00
CA THR A 188 1.51 2.60 15.37
C THR A 188 2.36 3.80 15.75
N ASN A 189 3.10 3.70 16.84
CA ASN A 189 4.09 4.72 17.22
C ASN A 189 5.39 4.07 17.73
N HIS A 190 6.45 4.88 17.80
CA HIS A 190 7.79 4.41 18.14
C HIS A 190 7.88 3.64 19.47
N SER A 191 7.20 4.10 20.54
CA SER A 191 7.25 3.43 21.83
C SER A 191 6.50 2.10 21.81
N THR A 192 5.28 2.07 21.25
CA THR A 192 4.48 0.83 21.14
C THR A 192 5.21 -0.27 20.37
N VAL A 193 5.88 0.08 19.27
CA VAL A 193 6.64 -0.88 18.46
C VAL A 193 7.90 -1.34 19.20
N ALA A 194 8.66 -0.42 19.80
CA ALA A 194 9.87 -0.79 20.54
C ALA A 194 9.55 -1.71 21.73
N THR A 195 8.51 -1.40 22.51
CA THR A 195 8.05 -2.25 23.62
C THR A 195 7.67 -3.64 23.13
N ALA A 196 6.90 -3.75 22.04
CA ALA A 196 6.52 -5.04 21.46
C ALA A 196 7.74 -5.87 21.03
N ILE A 197 8.75 -5.25 20.43
CA ILE A 197 10.00 -5.91 20.06
C ILE A 197 10.76 -6.39 21.30
N ILE A 198 10.89 -5.55 22.33
CA ILE A 198 11.58 -5.90 23.58
C ILE A 198 10.88 -7.08 24.27
N GLU A 199 9.56 -7.04 24.40
CA GLU A 199 8.77 -8.12 24.99
C GLU A 199 8.95 -9.44 24.21
N CYS A 200 8.91 -9.37 22.89
CA CYS A 200 9.17 -10.53 22.03
C CYS A 200 10.55 -11.12 22.33
N LEU A 201 11.62 -10.31 22.31
CA LEU A 201 13.00 -10.78 22.53
C LEU A 201 13.21 -11.38 23.92
N VAL A 202 12.62 -10.76 24.96
CA VAL A 202 12.66 -11.30 26.32
C VAL A 202 11.94 -12.64 26.40
N SER A 203 10.76 -12.75 25.77
CA SER A 203 9.97 -13.99 25.80
C SER A 203 10.63 -15.15 25.03
N THR A 204 11.37 -14.85 23.97
CA THR A 204 12.10 -15.85 23.17
C THR A 204 13.48 -16.18 23.74
N GLY A 205 13.98 -15.40 24.70
CA GLY A 205 15.31 -15.56 25.28
C GLY A 205 16.45 -15.17 24.33
N ILE A 206 16.16 -14.42 23.25
CA ILE A 206 17.18 -13.93 22.32
C ILE A 206 17.92 -12.77 22.99
N LYS A 207 19.25 -12.85 23.03
CA LYS A 207 20.09 -11.80 23.61
C LYS A 207 20.06 -10.54 22.75
N PHE A 208 19.97 -9.40 23.40
CA PHE A 208 19.99 -8.09 22.73
C PHE A 208 21.30 -7.80 21.96
N THR A 209 22.39 -8.49 22.29
CA THR A 209 23.71 -8.33 21.63
C THR A 209 23.81 -9.01 20.27
N ASP A 210 22.90 -9.93 19.96
CA ASP A 210 23.05 -10.89 18.86
C ASP A 210 22.10 -10.57 17.69
N ILE A 211 21.74 -9.30 17.51
CA ILE A 211 20.64 -8.87 16.63
C ILE A 211 21.10 -7.79 15.65
N THR A 212 20.70 -7.93 14.38
CA THR A 212 20.67 -6.86 13.39
C THR A 212 19.22 -6.61 12.98
N VAL A 213 18.81 -5.35 12.85
CA VAL A 213 17.40 -4.98 12.64
C VAL A 213 17.17 -4.51 11.21
N ASN A 214 16.30 -5.20 10.47
CA ASN A 214 15.84 -4.78 9.16
C ASN A 214 14.35 -4.43 9.22
N THR A 215 14.00 -3.16 8.94
CA THR A 215 12.60 -2.68 8.99
C THR A 215 12.32 -1.65 7.90
N ASP A 216 11.08 -1.16 7.79
CA ASP A 216 10.74 -0.10 6.82
C ASP A 216 11.43 1.24 7.15
N ASN A 217 11.34 2.21 6.24
CA ASN A 217 11.89 3.55 6.45
C ASN A 217 10.93 4.47 7.24
N ALA A 218 9.87 3.95 7.86
CA ALA A 218 8.89 4.81 8.47
C ALA A 218 9.52 5.62 9.61
N ALA A 219 9.09 6.88 9.74
CA ALA A 219 9.66 7.78 10.73
C ALA A 219 9.54 7.22 12.17
N TYR A 220 8.44 6.51 12.47
CA TYR A 220 8.25 5.88 13.77
C TYR A 220 9.16 4.67 13.99
N MET A 221 9.53 3.91 12.94
CA MET A 221 10.47 2.78 13.04
C MET A 221 11.90 3.26 13.27
N LYS A 222 12.34 4.28 12.51
CA LYS A 222 13.64 4.93 12.74
C LYS A 222 13.75 5.49 14.15
N LYS A 223 12.69 6.16 14.62
CA LYS A 223 12.64 6.70 15.98
C LYS A 223 12.64 5.60 17.04
N ALA A 224 11.89 4.51 16.84
CA ALA A 224 11.89 3.35 17.74
C ALA A 224 13.30 2.76 17.86
N PHE A 225 13.98 2.63 16.72
CA PHE A 225 15.33 2.12 16.71
C PHE A 225 16.31 3.05 17.43
N ASN A 226 16.40 4.30 17.00
CA ASN A 226 17.43 5.24 17.46
C ASN A 226 17.27 5.63 18.94
N GLU A 227 16.03 5.80 19.43
CA GLU A 227 15.81 6.33 20.79
C GLU A 227 15.69 5.23 21.86
N ILE A 228 15.30 4.02 21.48
CA ILE A 228 15.00 2.95 22.44
C ILE A 228 15.85 1.71 22.16
N LEU A 229 15.68 1.12 20.99
CA LEU A 229 16.27 -0.19 20.70
C LEU A 229 17.80 -0.16 20.62
N LYS A 230 18.40 0.90 20.07
CA LYS A 230 19.87 1.03 19.94
C LYS A 230 20.58 1.08 21.29
N GLY A 231 19.94 1.64 22.32
CA GLY A 231 20.48 1.63 23.68
C GLY A 231 20.49 0.24 24.33
N LEU A 232 19.56 -0.64 23.94
CA LEU A 232 19.47 -2.01 24.43
C LEU A 232 20.28 -3.00 23.58
N MET A 233 20.34 -2.76 22.28
CA MET A 233 21.01 -3.57 21.27
C MET A 233 22.18 -2.78 20.66
N PRO A 234 23.30 -2.61 21.39
CA PRO A 234 24.41 -1.75 20.96
C PRO A 234 25.04 -2.21 19.63
N ASN A 235 25.05 -3.51 19.37
CA ASN A 235 25.61 -4.11 18.15
C ASN A 235 24.64 -4.07 16.96
N ALA A 236 23.36 -3.74 17.19
CA ALA A 236 22.39 -3.69 16.12
C ALA A 236 22.62 -2.48 15.23
N THR A 237 22.48 -2.70 13.93
CA THR A 237 22.37 -1.64 12.91
C THR A 237 20.98 -1.70 12.31
N HIS A 238 20.32 -0.55 12.18
CA HIS A 238 19.05 -0.46 11.49
C HIS A 238 19.30 -0.37 9.98
N ILE A 239 18.81 -1.37 9.26
CA ILE A 239 18.81 -1.38 7.81
C ILE A 239 17.37 -1.17 7.36
N THR A 240 17.15 -0.11 6.58
CA THR A 240 15.90 0.08 5.84
C THR A 240 15.80 -1.00 4.77
N TYR A 241 14.65 -1.64 4.68
CA TYR A 241 14.42 -2.70 3.72
C TYR A 241 14.60 -2.22 2.27
N MET A 242 15.64 -2.72 1.57
CA MET A 242 16.07 -2.17 0.28
C MET A 242 15.03 -2.29 -0.84
N ALA A 243 14.20 -3.34 -0.82
CA ALA A 243 13.14 -3.47 -1.80
C ALA A 243 12.05 -2.39 -1.62
N HIS A 244 11.83 -1.91 -0.38
CA HIS A 244 11.00 -0.74 -0.13
C HIS A 244 11.66 0.54 -0.66
N ILE A 245 12.99 0.70 -0.52
CA ILE A 245 13.72 1.81 -1.14
C ILE A 245 13.52 1.80 -2.66
N MET A 246 13.70 0.65 -3.32
CA MET A 246 13.49 0.55 -4.76
C MET A 246 12.05 0.81 -5.18
N SER A 247 11.07 0.44 -4.35
CA SER A 247 9.68 0.84 -4.56
C SER A 247 9.53 2.35 -4.59
N LEU A 248 10.12 3.07 -3.62
CA LEU A 248 10.08 4.54 -3.58
C LEU A 248 10.80 5.20 -4.77
N VAL A 249 11.88 4.58 -5.25
CA VAL A 249 12.56 4.99 -6.49
C VAL A 249 11.62 4.81 -7.69
N GLY A 250 10.94 3.67 -7.79
CA GLY A 250 9.90 3.43 -8.79
C GLY A 250 8.73 4.43 -8.73
N GLU A 251 8.34 4.86 -7.52
CA GLU A 251 7.35 5.93 -7.35
C GLU A 251 7.83 7.30 -7.84
N ALA A 252 9.11 7.60 -7.65
CA ALA A 252 9.70 8.82 -8.17
C ALA A 252 9.81 8.79 -9.70
N PHE A 253 10.27 7.66 -10.26
CA PHE A 253 10.36 7.41 -11.70
C PHE A 253 9.03 7.63 -12.41
N ARG A 254 7.93 7.10 -11.86
CA ARG A 254 6.60 7.18 -12.51
C ARG A 254 5.88 8.52 -12.34
N LYS A 255 6.43 9.45 -11.57
CA LYS A 255 5.76 10.72 -11.21
C LYS A 255 5.40 11.62 -12.41
N PRO A 256 6.20 11.69 -13.50
CA PRO A 256 5.86 12.52 -14.67
C PRO A 256 4.64 12.01 -15.47
N PHE A 257 4.27 10.73 -15.37
CA PHE A 257 3.34 10.06 -16.30
C PHE A 257 1.90 10.02 -15.80
N ASN A 258 1.17 11.13 -15.94
CA ASN A 258 -0.21 11.24 -15.44
C ASN A 258 -1.22 10.38 -16.22
N GLY A 259 -1.08 10.25 -17.55
CA GLY A 259 -1.98 9.43 -18.36
C GLY A 259 -1.88 7.95 -18.00
N THR A 260 -0.65 7.46 -17.87
CA THR A 260 -0.37 6.09 -17.41
C THR A 260 -0.91 5.83 -15.99
N LYS A 261 -0.83 6.82 -15.10
CA LYS A 261 -1.40 6.73 -13.75
C LYS A 261 -2.93 6.58 -13.78
N ALA A 262 -3.63 7.33 -14.64
CA ALA A 262 -5.08 7.21 -14.79
C ALA A 262 -5.50 5.85 -15.35
N ALA A 263 -4.78 5.34 -16.35
CA ALA A 263 -4.98 4.00 -16.92
C ALA A 263 -4.91 2.89 -15.87
N ASN A 264 -3.90 2.94 -14.98
CA ASN A 264 -3.81 1.99 -13.88
C ASN A 264 -4.92 2.18 -12.82
N ALA A 265 -5.32 3.43 -12.57
CA ALA A 265 -6.31 3.75 -11.54
C ALA A 265 -7.72 3.25 -11.87
N ILE A 266 -8.11 3.16 -13.15
CA ILE A 266 -9.45 2.68 -13.51
C ILE A 266 -9.66 1.20 -13.12
N PHE A 267 -8.60 0.40 -13.03
CA PHE A 267 -8.72 -1.00 -12.61
C PHE A 267 -8.48 -1.22 -11.12
N TRP A 268 -8.02 -0.20 -10.39
CA TRP A 268 -7.74 -0.29 -8.96
C TRP A 268 -9.03 -0.57 -8.15
N HIS A 269 -9.08 -1.69 -7.43
CA HIS A 269 -10.25 -2.19 -6.67
C HIS A 269 -11.58 -2.26 -7.45
N ALA A 270 -11.54 -2.37 -8.79
CA ALA A 270 -12.73 -2.38 -9.64
C ALA A 270 -12.99 -3.77 -10.25
N ASN A 271 -13.16 -4.81 -9.43
CA ASN A 271 -13.28 -6.21 -9.89
C ASN A 271 -14.35 -6.42 -10.98
N ALA A 272 -15.50 -5.74 -10.88
CA ALA A 272 -16.56 -5.81 -11.89
C ALA A 272 -16.10 -5.21 -13.24
N ARG A 273 -15.37 -4.10 -13.21
CA ARG A 273 -14.78 -3.48 -14.41
C ARG A 273 -13.72 -4.38 -15.03
N LYS A 274 -12.84 -4.99 -14.22
CA LYS A 274 -11.87 -5.98 -14.70
C LYS A 274 -12.52 -7.16 -15.42
N ALA A 275 -13.65 -7.63 -14.90
CA ALA A 275 -14.40 -8.72 -15.53
C ALA A 275 -15.03 -8.27 -16.87
N ARG A 276 -15.49 -7.03 -16.97
CA ARG A 276 -15.99 -6.46 -18.24
C ARG A 276 -14.86 -6.27 -19.25
N ASP A 277 -13.74 -5.71 -18.83
CA ASP A 277 -12.53 -5.56 -19.64
C ASP A 277 -12.04 -6.91 -20.17
N LEU A 278 -11.96 -7.93 -19.31
CA LEU A 278 -11.61 -9.29 -19.75
C LEU A 278 -12.57 -9.80 -20.84
N ARG A 279 -13.89 -9.63 -20.65
CA ARG A 279 -14.88 -10.04 -21.66
C ARG A 279 -14.72 -9.27 -22.97
N PHE A 280 -14.40 -7.99 -22.88
CA PHE A 280 -14.18 -7.10 -24.01
C PHE A 280 -12.94 -7.49 -24.83
N ILE A 281 -11.81 -7.80 -24.18
CA ILE A 281 -10.57 -8.17 -24.88
C ILE A 281 -10.52 -9.64 -25.33
N THR A 282 -11.34 -10.52 -24.72
CA THR A 282 -11.35 -11.97 -25.03
C THR A 282 -11.45 -12.29 -26.53
N PRO A 283 -12.32 -11.65 -27.32
CA PRO A 283 -12.37 -11.88 -28.76
C PRO A 283 -11.25 -11.19 -29.55
N LEU A 284 -10.45 -10.31 -28.93
CA LEU A 284 -9.51 -9.42 -29.60
C LEU A 284 -8.05 -9.87 -29.50
N VAL A 285 -7.69 -10.62 -28.44
CA VAL A 285 -6.30 -11.00 -28.17
C VAL A 285 -6.12 -12.50 -27.93
N ASN A 286 -4.93 -13.00 -28.28
CA ASN A 286 -4.53 -14.37 -27.95
C ASN A 286 -4.16 -14.45 -26.45
N SER A 287 -4.78 -15.38 -25.71
CA SER A 287 -4.58 -15.56 -24.25
C SER A 287 -4.98 -14.34 -23.40
N PRO A 288 -6.29 -14.01 -23.33
CA PRO A 288 -6.77 -12.87 -22.56
C PRO A 288 -6.49 -13.05 -21.07
N LYS A 289 -5.99 -11.97 -20.43
CA LYS A 289 -5.70 -11.92 -18.99
C LYS A 289 -6.43 -10.74 -18.38
N MET A 290 -6.80 -10.86 -17.09
CA MET A 290 -7.32 -9.70 -16.36
C MET A 290 -6.21 -8.67 -16.13
N PRO A 291 -6.52 -7.37 -16.13
CA PRO A 291 -5.57 -6.34 -15.74
C PRO A 291 -5.10 -6.62 -14.31
N PRO A 292 -3.78 -6.62 -14.04
CA PRO A 292 -3.28 -6.90 -12.70
C PRO A 292 -3.75 -5.81 -11.73
N ASN A 293 -3.92 -6.17 -10.45
CA ASN A 293 -4.04 -5.14 -9.42
C ASN A 293 -2.64 -4.60 -9.21
N PRO A 294 -2.43 -3.27 -9.29
CA PRO A 294 -1.30 -2.73 -8.61
C PRO A 294 -1.60 -3.00 -7.11
N ILE A 295 -0.81 -3.82 -6.43
CA ILE A 295 -0.96 -4.15 -5.02
C ILE A 295 0.18 -3.47 -4.29
N ALA A 296 -0.13 -2.62 -3.30
CA ALA A 296 0.89 -1.84 -2.58
C ALA A 296 2.01 -2.69 -1.95
N THR A 297 1.74 -3.97 -1.66
CA THR A 297 2.70 -4.93 -1.07
C THR A 297 3.52 -5.72 -2.10
N ARG A 298 3.19 -5.66 -3.40
CA ARG A 298 3.98 -6.30 -4.47
C ARG A 298 4.59 -5.21 -5.34
N TRP A 299 5.77 -4.71 -4.99
CA TRP A 299 6.28 -3.44 -5.50
C TRP A 299 6.41 -3.31 -7.03
N ASN A 300 6.52 -4.41 -7.76
CA ASN A 300 6.59 -4.42 -9.23
C ASN A 300 5.23 -4.44 -9.96
N CYS A 301 4.13 -4.66 -9.24
CA CYS A 301 2.77 -4.80 -9.80
C CYS A 301 2.30 -3.61 -10.66
N TRP A 302 2.80 -2.40 -10.37
CA TRP A 302 2.43 -1.20 -11.12
C TRP A 302 3.06 -1.24 -12.51
N PHE A 303 4.33 -1.65 -12.62
CA PHE A 303 5.00 -1.82 -13.90
C PHE A 303 4.42 -2.98 -14.70
N GLU A 304 4.05 -4.09 -14.03
CA GLU A 304 3.31 -5.18 -14.66
C GLU A 304 1.97 -4.71 -15.25
N ALA A 305 1.26 -3.81 -14.54
CA ALA A 305 0.02 -3.21 -15.02
C ALA A 305 0.25 -2.30 -16.24
N VAL A 306 1.30 -1.49 -16.24
CA VAL A 306 1.67 -0.70 -17.43
C VAL A 306 2.00 -1.59 -18.62
N SER A 307 2.80 -2.65 -18.43
CA SER A 307 3.10 -3.61 -19.50
C SER A 307 1.85 -4.31 -20.03
N TYR A 308 0.87 -4.57 -19.16
CA TYR A 308 -0.43 -5.07 -19.59
C TYR A 308 -1.21 -4.04 -20.43
N HIS A 309 -1.27 -2.79 -20.00
CA HIS A 309 -2.01 -1.74 -20.71
C HIS A 309 -1.37 -1.38 -22.05
N GLU A 310 -0.04 -1.33 -22.11
CA GLU A 310 0.73 -1.08 -23.34
C GLU A 310 0.35 -2.10 -24.43
N LYS A 311 0.32 -3.40 -24.10
CA LYS A 311 -0.04 -4.48 -25.03
C LYS A 311 -1.50 -4.45 -25.49
N ASN A 312 -2.38 -3.86 -24.70
CA ASN A 312 -3.82 -3.81 -24.99
C ASN A 312 -4.28 -2.39 -25.39
N LEU A 313 -3.35 -1.46 -25.63
CA LEU A 313 -3.70 -0.04 -25.74
C LEU A 313 -4.61 0.26 -26.94
N GLN A 314 -4.45 -0.49 -28.03
CA GLN A 314 -5.28 -0.36 -29.23
C GLN A 314 -6.79 -0.52 -28.92
N HIS A 315 -7.12 -1.30 -27.90
CA HIS A 315 -8.49 -1.58 -27.48
C HIS A 315 -8.98 -0.66 -26.35
N PHE A 316 -8.05 0.09 -25.74
CA PHE A 316 -8.28 0.82 -24.50
C PHE A 316 -9.27 1.99 -24.68
N ALA A 317 -9.16 2.73 -25.79
CA ALA A 317 -10.06 3.86 -26.07
C ALA A 317 -11.52 3.40 -26.23
N THR A 318 -11.75 2.32 -26.96
CA THR A 318 -13.09 1.74 -27.16
C THR A 318 -13.66 1.23 -25.84
N PHE A 319 -12.87 0.49 -25.06
CA PHE A 319 -13.30 0.01 -23.74
C PHE A 319 -13.68 1.15 -22.79
N VAL A 320 -12.83 2.20 -22.72
CA VAL A 320 -13.07 3.34 -21.83
C VAL A 320 -14.36 4.08 -22.19
N ALA A 321 -14.65 4.24 -23.49
CA ALA A 321 -15.90 4.83 -23.95
C ALA A 321 -17.13 4.00 -23.54
N GLU A 322 -17.11 2.68 -23.76
CA GLU A 322 -18.19 1.78 -23.33
C GLU A 322 -18.38 1.78 -21.80
N GLU A 323 -17.28 1.81 -21.06
CA GLU A 323 -17.29 1.82 -19.59
C GLU A 323 -17.81 3.17 -19.04
N MET A 324 -17.54 4.28 -19.72
CA MET A 324 -18.12 5.59 -19.42
C MET A 324 -19.63 5.62 -19.62
N GLU A 325 -20.13 5.05 -20.72
CA GLU A 325 -21.57 4.89 -20.95
C GLU A 325 -22.22 4.03 -19.86
N HIS A 326 -21.55 2.93 -19.49
CA HIS A 326 -22.02 2.03 -18.44
C HIS A 326 -22.08 2.69 -17.06
N CYS A 327 -21.07 3.49 -16.69
CA CYS A 327 -21.02 4.17 -15.40
C CYS A 327 -21.92 5.41 -15.34
N GLY A 328 -22.13 6.08 -16.48
CA GLY A 328 -22.87 7.35 -16.56
C GLY A 328 -22.34 8.37 -15.54
N ARG A 329 -23.25 8.99 -14.78
CA ARG A 329 -22.91 10.02 -13.76
C ARG A 329 -22.13 9.46 -12.55
N MET A 330 -21.98 8.14 -12.42
CA MET A 330 -21.22 7.52 -11.33
C MET A 330 -19.79 7.14 -11.74
N ALA A 331 -19.34 7.58 -12.92
CA ALA A 331 -17.97 7.37 -13.37
C ALA A 331 -16.97 7.99 -12.39
N PRO A 332 -15.92 7.25 -11.98
CA PRO A 332 -14.85 7.82 -11.16
C PRO A 332 -14.02 8.83 -11.97
N ASP A 333 -13.45 9.83 -11.29
CA ASP A 333 -12.67 10.91 -11.91
C ASP A 333 -11.55 10.40 -12.83
N SER A 334 -10.91 9.28 -12.47
CA SER A 334 -9.87 8.66 -13.30
C SER A 334 -10.39 8.13 -14.63
N LEU A 335 -11.64 7.65 -14.67
CA LEU A 335 -12.28 7.18 -15.90
C LEU A 335 -12.73 8.36 -16.76
N VAL A 336 -13.26 9.42 -16.14
CA VAL A 336 -13.64 10.66 -16.85
C VAL A 336 -12.41 11.28 -17.50
N TYR A 337 -11.35 11.51 -16.72
CA TYR A 337 -10.08 12.03 -17.22
C TYR A 337 -9.55 11.19 -18.37
N LEU A 338 -9.47 9.87 -18.19
CA LEU A 338 -8.93 8.99 -19.21
C LEU A 338 -9.77 8.97 -20.48
N ASN A 339 -11.09 9.04 -20.37
CA ASN A 339 -11.99 9.15 -21.53
C ASN A 339 -11.72 10.45 -22.31
N ASP A 340 -11.69 11.58 -21.61
CA ASP A 340 -11.44 12.89 -22.22
C ASP A 340 -10.04 12.93 -22.89
N THR A 341 -9.03 12.35 -22.25
CA THR A 341 -7.67 12.25 -22.80
C THR A 341 -7.62 11.33 -24.03
N LEU A 342 -8.24 10.15 -23.98
CA LEU A 342 -8.19 9.19 -25.10
C LEU A 342 -9.02 9.62 -26.31
N CYS A 343 -9.96 10.57 -26.16
CA CYS A 343 -10.70 11.17 -27.28
C CYS A 343 -9.78 11.91 -28.26
N SER A 344 -8.67 12.49 -27.79
CA SER A 344 -7.70 13.15 -28.66
C SER A 344 -6.66 12.16 -29.18
N GLU A 345 -6.42 12.16 -30.49
CA GLU A 345 -5.42 11.30 -31.12
C GLU A 345 -4.00 11.62 -30.62
N SER A 346 -3.67 12.90 -30.47
CA SER A 346 -2.35 13.32 -29.99
C SER A 346 -2.09 12.87 -28.55
N GLU A 347 -3.07 13.02 -27.67
CA GLU A 347 -2.98 12.59 -26.27
C GLU A 347 -2.91 11.07 -26.13
N ARG A 348 -3.64 10.34 -26.99
CA ARG A 348 -3.54 8.88 -27.06
C ARG A 348 -2.13 8.44 -27.46
N GLN A 349 -1.53 9.11 -28.45
CA GLN A 349 -0.15 8.85 -28.86
C GLN A 349 0.87 9.21 -27.76
N LEU A 350 0.62 10.27 -26.98
CA LEU A 350 1.43 10.60 -25.79
C LEU A 350 1.41 9.46 -24.77
N ILE A 351 0.22 9.00 -24.36
CA ILE A 351 0.08 7.89 -23.39
C ILE A 351 0.75 6.62 -23.92
N GLN A 352 0.61 6.32 -25.22
CA GLN A 352 1.28 5.16 -25.84
C GLN A 352 2.81 5.27 -25.72
N ALA A 353 3.37 6.44 -26.04
CA ALA A 353 4.80 6.67 -25.95
C ALA A 353 5.30 6.60 -24.50
N GLU A 354 4.55 7.18 -23.55
CA GLU A 354 4.83 7.05 -22.10
C GLU A 354 4.87 5.58 -21.66
N MET A 355 3.84 4.80 -21.99
CA MET A 355 3.75 3.40 -21.60
C MET A 355 4.89 2.57 -22.21
N SER A 356 5.18 2.77 -23.50
CA SER A 356 6.29 2.12 -24.21
C SER A 356 7.63 2.44 -23.54
N PHE A 357 7.88 3.71 -23.23
CA PHE A 357 9.08 4.15 -22.52
C PHE A 357 9.19 3.51 -21.13
N ILE A 358 8.12 3.54 -20.34
CA ILE A 358 8.11 2.93 -18.99
C ILE A 358 8.43 1.43 -19.07
N VAL A 359 7.81 0.69 -20.00
CA VAL A 359 8.04 -0.75 -20.15
C VAL A 359 9.49 -1.04 -20.51
N GLN A 360 10.10 -0.24 -21.38
CA GLN A 360 11.48 -0.43 -21.81
C GLN A 360 12.51 -0.01 -20.75
N HIS A 361 12.23 1.06 -19.98
CA HIS A 361 13.23 1.69 -19.13
C HIS A 361 13.07 1.43 -17.62
N SER A 362 12.00 0.77 -17.18
CA SER A 362 11.80 0.40 -15.77
C SER A 362 12.55 -0.88 -15.34
N GLN A 363 13.18 -1.60 -16.27
CA GLN A 363 13.83 -2.88 -15.99
C GLN A 363 14.88 -2.83 -14.86
N PRO A 364 15.76 -1.82 -14.75
CA PRO A 364 16.69 -1.73 -13.62
C PRO A 364 15.99 -1.69 -12.26
N ILE A 365 14.88 -0.96 -12.17
CA ILE A 365 14.06 -0.83 -10.94
C ILE A 365 13.41 -2.16 -10.61
N ILE A 366 12.81 -2.83 -11.61
CA ILE A 366 12.11 -4.11 -11.45
C ILE A 366 13.09 -5.19 -10.99
N THR A 367 14.20 -5.35 -11.72
CA THR A 367 15.24 -6.35 -11.41
C THR A 367 15.82 -6.13 -10.03
N ALA A 368 16.16 -4.87 -9.68
CA ALA A 368 16.70 -4.57 -8.36
C ALA A 368 15.69 -4.87 -7.25
N THR A 369 14.42 -4.51 -7.44
CA THR A 369 13.35 -4.82 -6.50
C THR A 369 13.22 -6.34 -6.31
N ASP A 370 13.24 -7.12 -7.40
CA ASP A 370 13.19 -8.58 -7.36
C ASP A 370 14.39 -9.19 -6.62
N VAL A 371 15.59 -8.66 -6.84
CA VAL A 371 16.80 -9.08 -6.11
C VAL A 371 16.67 -8.76 -4.62
N PHE A 372 16.26 -7.53 -4.25
CA PHE A 372 16.18 -7.12 -2.85
C PHE A 372 15.03 -7.79 -2.08
N GLN A 373 13.95 -8.21 -2.76
CA GLN A 373 12.88 -8.99 -2.15
C GLN A 373 13.13 -10.50 -2.22
N SER A 374 14.15 -10.94 -2.97
CA SER A 374 14.53 -12.34 -3.01
C SER A 374 14.94 -12.78 -1.60
N GLN A 375 14.52 -13.97 -1.20
CA GLN A 375 14.97 -14.57 0.05
C GLN A 375 16.40 -15.09 -0.06
N ARG A 376 17.27 -14.45 -0.86
CA ARG A 376 18.66 -14.88 -1.06
C ARG A 376 19.61 -13.97 -0.28
N PRO A 377 20.76 -14.48 0.19
CA PRO A 377 21.79 -13.64 0.79
C PRO A 377 22.36 -12.64 -0.22
N ILE A 378 22.21 -11.34 0.03
CA ILE A 378 22.64 -10.27 -0.89
C ILE A 378 23.47 -9.17 -0.24
N ALA A 379 23.70 -9.23 1.07
CA ALA A 379 24.32 -8.17 1.86
C ALA A 379 25.66 -7.67 1.28
N MET A 380 26.52 -8.60 0.84
CA MET A 380 27.84 -8.29 0.27
C MET A 380 27.80 -7.63 -1.12
N THR A 381 26.67 -7.68 -1.82
CA THR A 381 26.55 -7.09 -3.17
C THR A 381 25.52 -5.98 -3.25
N ALA A 382 24.71 -5.78 -2.20
CA ALA A 382 23.63 -4.81 -2.17
C ALA A 382 24.12 -3.39 -2.52
N TRP A 383 25.24 -2.95 -1.94
CA TRP A 383 25.82 -1.65 -2.23
C TRP A 383 26.27 -1.50 -3.68
N SER A 384 26.99 -2.49 -4.23
CA SER A 384 27.41 -2.48 -5.63
C SER A 384 26.21 -2.39 -6.58
N LYS A 385 25.09 -3.04 -6.25
CA LYS A 385 23.85 -2.96 -7.05
C LYS A 385 23.23 -1.56 -7.00
N LEU A 386 23.25 -0.89 -5.86
CA LEU A 386 22.76 0.50 -5.76
C LEU A 386 23.63 1.44 -6.60
N ILE A 387 24.96 1.27 -6.58
CA ILE A 387 25.88 2.04 -7.44
C ILE A 387 25.58 1.79 -8.92
N GLU A 388 25.42 0.52 -9.33
CA GLU A 388 25.12 0.16 -10.71
C GLU A 388 23.85 0.84 -11.21
N ILE A 389 22.79 0.87 -10.40
CA ILE A 389 21.53 1.53 -10.75
C ILE A 389 21.69 3.05 -10.81
N ALA A 390 22.43 3.65 -9.87
CA ALA A 390 22.70 5.09 -9.87
C ALA A 390 23.51 5.50 -11.12
N ASP A 391 24.50 4.71 -11.51
CA ASP A 391 25.27 4.91 -12.74
C ASP A 391 24.38 4.82 -13.98
N GLN A 392 23.48 3.83 -14.04
CA GLN A 392 22.51 3.70 -15.13
C GLN A 392 21.56 4.91 -15.23
N PHE A 393 21.09 5.45 -14.11
CA PHE A 393 20.20 6.62 -14.13
C PHE A 393 20.93 7.91 -14.48
N SER A 394 22.11 8.14 -13.91
CA SER A 394 22.92 9.34 -14.16
C SER A 394 23.48 9.39 -15.58
N SER A 395 23.75 8.23 -16.18
CA SER A 395 24.22 8.12 -17.56
C SER A 395 23.08 8.19 -18.58
N CYS A 396 21.81 8.18 -18.16
CA CYS A 396 20.70 8.17 -19.09
C CYS A 396 20.43 9.56 -19.67
N HIS A 397 20.69 9.71 -20.97
CA HIS A 397 20.43 10.93 -21.73
C HIS A 397 19.37 10.64 -22.80
N VAL A 398 18.17 11.17 -22.61
CA VAL A 398 17.07 10.94 -23.55
C VAL A 398 17.17 11.95 -24.69
N THR A 399 17.43 11.46 -25.90
CA THR A 399 17.43 12.28 -27.11
C THR A 399 16.05 12.31 -27.77
N LEU A 400 15.81 13.25 -28.68
CA LEU A 400 14.59 13.26 -29.50
C LEU A 400 14.46 11.98 -30.35
N GLN A 401 15.58 11.41 -30.79
CA GLN A 401 15.56 10.14 -31.53
C GLN A 401 15.09 8.98 -30.64
N ASP A 402 15.42 9.00 -29.35
CA ASP A 402 14.91 8.00 -28.41
C ASP A 402 13.40 8.17 -28.19
N VAL A 403 12.90 9.41 -28.10
CA VAL A 403 11.46 9.70 -28.04
C VAL A 403 10.73 9.13 -29.26
N GLU A 404 11.28 9.35 -30.46
CA GLU A 404 10.68 8.89 -31.71
C GLU A 404 10.53 7.37 -31.78
N ARG A 405 11.44 6.60 -31.16
CA ARG A 405 11.33 5.12 -31.09
C ARG A 405 10.10 4.64 -30.33
N HIS A 406 9.56 5.47 -29.43
CA HIS A 406 8.37 5.15 -28.64
C HIS A 406 7.07 5.63 -29.29
N CYS A 407 7.16 6.41 -30.37
CA CYS A 407 6.01 6.97 -31.07
C CYS A 407 5.60 6.06 -32.23
N LEU A 408 4.31 5.71 -32.34
CA LEU A 408 3.78 4.93 -33.47
C LEU A 408 3.66 5.76 -34.76
N HIS A 409 3.45 7.06 -34.61
CA HIS A 409 3.27 8.04 -35.68
C HIS A 409 4.12 9.28 -35.40
N ASP A 410 4.34 10.08 -36.43
CA ASP A 410 5.10 11.32 -36.28
C ASP A 410 4.29 12.33 -35.45
N LEU A 411 4.80 12.65 -34.26
CA LEU A 411 4.20 13.62 -33.36
C LEU A 411 4.66 15.04 -33.69
N ASP A 412 3.80 16.02 -33.38
CA ASP A 412 4.20 17.43 -33.41
C ASP A 412 5.45 17.65 -32.55
N GLN A 413 6.32 18.55 -32.99
CA GLN A 413 7.61 18.83 -32.38
C GLN A 413 7.46 19.28 -30.92
N HIS A 414 6.41 20.06 -30.62
CA HIS A 414 6.10 20.46 -29.25
C HIS A 414 5.81 19.25 -28.33
N LEU A 415 5.07 18.25 -28.83
CA LEU A 415 4.75 17.04 -28.09
C LEU A 415 5.97 16.14 -27.89
N LYS A 416 6.85 16.06 -28.89
CA LYS A 416 8.13 15.36 -28.76
C LYS A 416 9.01 15.97 -27.65
N PHE A 417 9.08 17.30 -27.57
CA PHE A 417 9.81 17.98 -26.50
C PHE A 417 9.18 17.73 -25.13
N HIS A 418 7.85 17.71 -25.03
CA HIS A 418 7.14 17.39 -23.79
C HIS A 418 7.44 15.95 -23.32
N LEU A 419 7.46 14.97 -24.23
CA LEU A 419 7.84 13.59 -23.93
C LEU A 419 9.31 13.51 -23.48
N GLN A 420 10.21 14.18 -24.21
CA GLN A 420 11.63 14.22 -23.84
C GLN A 420 11.82 14.75 -22.41
N ASP A 421 11.17 15.86 -22.08
CA ASP A 421 11.22 16.46 -20.74
C ASP A 421 10.67 15.48 -19.68
N SER A 422 9.54 14.84 -19.95
CA SER A 422 8.94 13.85 -19.04
C SER A 422 9.85 12.64 -18.83
N PHE A 423 10.50 12.15 -19.88
CA PHE A 423 11.42 11.00 -19.83
C PHE A 423 12.71 11.35 -19.07
N CYS A 424 13.28 12.53 -19.31
CA CYS A 424 14.42 13.04 -18.54
C CYS A 424 14.06 13.18 -17.06
N GLN A 425 12.93 13.82 -16.75
CA GLN A 425 12.46 13.99 -15.37
C GLN A 425 12.27 12.65 -14.64
N ALA A 426 11.82 11.61 -15.34
CA ALA A 426 11.65 10.28 -14.74
C ALA A 426 12.99 9.74 -14.19
N PHE A 427 14.07 9.82 -14.96
CA PHE A 427 15.41 9.41 -14.52
C PHE A 427 15.98 10.33 -13.45
N THR A 428 15.84 11.64 -13.60
CA THR A 428 16.32 12.61 -12.60
C THR A 428 15.66 12.36 -11.24
N LEU A 429 14.32 12.24 -11.20
CA LEU A 429 13.59 12.01 -9.96
C LEU A 429 13.90 10.66 -9.33
N ALA A 430 14.09 9.61 -10.15
CA ALA A 430 14.52 8.30 -9.68
C ALA A 430 15.92 8.34 -9.06
N ASN A 431 16.87 9.00 -9.73
CA ASN A 431 18.23 9.15 -9.25
C ASN A 431 18.31 9.97 -7.97
N GLU A 432 17.66 11.15 -7.91
CA GLU A 432 17.58 11.97 -6.70
C GLU A 432 17.02 11.18 -5.51
N LYS A 433 16.01 10.33 -5.78
CA LYS A 433 15.43 9.46 -4.74
C LYS A 433 16.44 8.41 -4.28
N LEU A 434 17.15 7.78 -5.21
CA LEU A 434 18.15 6.75 -4.91
C LEU A 434 19.33 7.35 -4.16
N GLU A 435 19.90 8.46 -4.62
CA GLU A 435 21.00 9.19 -3.98
C GLU A 435 20.66 9.60 -2.55
N LYS A 436 19.43 10.08 -2.32
CA LYS A 436 18.95 10.35 -0.95
C LYS A 436 19.11 9.12 -0.06
N TYR A 437 18.76 7.93 -0.55
CA TYR A 437 18.89 6.69 0.20
C TYR A 437 20.29 6.10 0.22
N MET A 438 21.16 6.54 -0.68
CA MET A 438 22.61 6.25 -0.68
C MET A 438 23.40 7.21 0.22
N SER A 439 22.74 8.24 0.76
CA SER A 439 23.29 9.14 1.78
C SER A 439 23.09 8.60 3.19
N THR A 440 23.90 9.12 4.13
CA THR A 440 23.84 8.78 5.56
C THR A 440 22.52 9.17 6.24
N GLU A 441 21.77 10.14 5.69
CA GLU A 441 20.47 10.55 6.23
C GLU A 441 19.30 9.65 5.77
N GLY A 442 19.47 8.97 4.64
CA GLY A 442 18.40 8.19 4.01
C GLY A 442 18.32 6.75 4.51
N GLN A 443 19.47 6.07 4.61
CA GLN A 443 19.59 4.68 5.04
C GLN A 443 20.44 4.60 6.31
N PRO A 444 19.87 4.31 7.49
CA PRO A 444 20.63 4.32 8.74
C PRO A 444 21.82 3.34 8.76
N GLY A 445 21.73 2.23 8.02
CA GLY A 445 22.79 1.23 7.88
C GLY A 445 23.73 1.44 6.69
N MET A 446 23.84 2.68 6.18
CA MET A 446 24.57 2.98 4.96
C MET A 446 26.07 2.62 5.03
N GLU A 447 26.76 3.04 6.09
CA GLU A 447 28.19 2.77 6.22
C GLU A 447 28.48 1.27 6.32
N LEU A 448 27.64 0.52 7.04
CA LEU A 448 27.71 -0.94 7.05
C LEU A 448 27.58 -1.52 5.63
N LEU A 449 26.60 -1.05 4.84
CA LEU A 449 26.41 -1.54 3.47
C LEU A 449 27.60 -1.24 2.55
N LYS A 450 28.26 -0.09 2.71
CA LYS A 450 29.47 0.28 1.94
C LYS A 450 30.66 -0.61 2.27
N GLU A 451 30.77 -1.03 3.52
CA GLU A 451 31.88 -1.85 4.02
C GLU A 451 31.67 -3.34 3.78
N LEU A 452 30.42 -3.85 3.75
CA LEU A 452 30.13 -5.28 3.54
C LEU A 452 30.73 -5.91 2.26
N PRO A 453 30.87 -5.21 1.12
CA PRO A 453 31.64 -5.71 -0.02
C PRO A 453 33.08 -6.12 0.30
N PHE A 454 33.64 -5.66 1.41
CA PHE A 454 34.93 -6.12 1.95
C PHE A 454 34.99 -7.64 2.12
N PHE A 455 33.90 -8.27 2.55
CA PHE A 455 33.82 -9.72 2.75
C PHE A 455 33.44 -10.50 1.49
N ASN A 456 33.39 -9.83 0.33
CA ASN A 456 33.17 -10.52 -0.92
C ASN A 456 34.50 -11.15 -1.39
N PRO A 457 34.56 -12.47 -1.63
CA PRO A 457 35.79 -13.13 -2.08
C PRO A 457 36.42 -12.49 -3.33
N TRP A 458 35.59 -11.93 -4.23
CA TRP A 458 36.06 -11.24 -5.44
C TRP A 458 36.83 -9.94 -5.16
N ASN A 459 36.68 -9.34 -3.98
CA ASN A 459 37.30 -8.07 -3.59
C ASN A 459 38.55 -8.25 -2.70
N LEU A 460 38.90 -9.50 -2.32
CA LEU A 460 39.96 -9.80 -1.35
C LEU A 460 41.37 -9.40 -1.80
N VAL A 461 41.63 -9.34 -3.10
CA VAL A 461 42.95 -9.07 -3.70
C VAL A 461 43.51 -7.69 -3.32
N PHE A 462 42.65 -6.77 -2.84
CA PHE A 462 43.02 -5.39 -2.51
C PHE A 462 43.16 -5.13 -1.00
N ILE A 463 43.15 -6.16 -0.14
CA ILE A 463 43.04 -5.99 1.31
C ILE A 463 44.39 -5.89 2.00
N THR A 464 44.74 -4.69 2.48
CA THR A 464 45.95 -4.43 3.27
C THR A 464 45.71 -4.20 4.77
N ASP A 465 44.52 -3.74 5.21
CA ASP A 465 44.22 -3.44 6.63
C ASP A 465 42.70 -3.46 6.92
N THR A 466 42.28 -4.01 8.07
CA THR A 466 40.91 -3.97 8.61
C THR A 466 40.69 -2.82 9.60
N GLY A 467 41.73 -2.12 10.02
CA GLY A 467 41.67 -1.05 11.03
C GLY A 467 40.82 0.16 10.66
N SER A 468 40.43 0.30 9.38
CA SER A 468 39.58 1.39 8.89
C SER A 468 38.09 1.05 8.83
N LEU A 469 37.69 -0.21 9.07
CA LEU A 469 36.29 -0.64 9.04
C LEU A 469 35.55 -0.18 10.29
N THR A 470 34.30 0.27 10.12
CA THR A 470 33.40 0.71 11.19
C THR A 470 32.30 -0.31 11.53
N ILE A 471 32.41 -1.52 10.97
CA ILE A 471 31.51 -2.65 11.21
C ILE A 471 31.44 -2.98 12.72
N PRO A 472 30.25 -3.00 13.34
CA PRO A 472 30.10 -3.35 14.75
C PRO A 472 30.73 -4.71 15.10
N GLY A 473 31.61 -4.74 16.11
CA GLY A 473 32.29 -5.95 16.57
C GLY A 473 33.53 -6.35 15.77
N ILE A 474 33.89 -5.66 14.68
CA ILE A 474 35.04 -6.04 13.84
C ILE A 474 36.38 -5.97 14.58
N HIS A 475 36.49 -5.06 15.55
CA HIS A 475 37.71 -4.91 16.36
C HIS A 475 37.86 -6.00 17.43
N ASP A 476 36.79 -6.74 17.73
CA ASP A 476 36.83 -7.89 18.64
C ASP A 476 37.29 -9.16 17.90
N VAL A 477 37.32 -9.15 16.57
CA VAL A 477 37.77 -10.28 15.75
C VAL A 477 39.31 -10.36 15.77
N PRO A 478 39.90 -11.47 16.22
CA PRO A 478 41.35 -11.63 16.24
C PRO A 478 41.96 -11.49 14.85
N HIS A 479 43.11 -10.80 14.74
CA HIS A 479 43.85 -10.71 13.48
C HIS A 479 44.16 -12.08 12.85
N THR A 480 44.38 -13.11 13.67
CA THR A 480 44.61 -14.49 13.21
C THR A 480 43.40 -15.07 12.48
N GLU A 481 42.18 -14.74 12.89
CA GLU A 481 40.96 -15.20 12.24
C GLU A 481 40.76 -14.50 10.89
N ILE A 482 41.06 -13.20 10.81
CA ILE A 482 41.06 -12.44 9.55
C ILE A 482 42.08 -13.03 8.55
N LEU A 483 43.27 -13.43 9.04
CA LEU A 483 44.28 -14.08 8.21
C LEU A 483 43.81 -15.45 7.71
N GLN A 484 43.25 -16.29 8.60
CA GLN A 484 42.67 -17.58 8.21
C GLN A 484 41.55 -17.42 7.17
N TYR A 485 40.71 -16.40 7.32
CA TYR A 485 39.67 -16.08 6.35
C TYR A 485 40.27 -15.79 4.96
N LYS A 486 41.35 -14.99 4.88
CA LYS A 486 42.07 -14.74 3.62
C LYS A 486 42.65 -16.02 3.01
N GLU A 487 43.36 -16.81 3.83
CA GLU A 487 43.97 -18.08 3.40
C GLU A 487 42.93 -19.08 2.88
N SER A 488 41.78 -19.19 3.56
CA SER A 488 40.70 -20.11 3.19
C SER A 488 40.04 -19.78 1.84
N LEU A 489 40.11 -18.52 1.41
CA LEU A 489 39.54 -18.03 0.15
C LEU A 489 40.56 -17.98 -0.99
N GLY A 490 41.80 -18.43 -0.74
CA GLY A 490 42.86 -18.53 -1.75
C GLY A 490 43.50 -17.20 -2.14
N ALA A 491 43.47 -16.19 -1.25
CA ALA A 491 44.09 -14.88 -1.43
C ALA A 491 45.54 -14.84 -0.89
#